data_AF-A0A6M1YX70-F1
#
_entry.id   AF-A0A6M1YX70-F1
#
_cell.length_a   1.000
_cell.length_b   1.000
_cell.length_c   1.000
_cell.angle_alpha   90.00
_cell.angle_beta   90.00
_cell.angle_gamma   90.00
#
_symmetry.space_group_name_H-M   'P 1'
#
loop_
_entity.id
_entity.type
_entity.pdbx_description
1 polymer ?
#
loop_
_entity_poly.entity_id
_entity_poly.type
_entity_poly.pdbx_seq_one_letter_code
_entity_poly.pdbx_strand_id
1 'polypeptide(L)'
;MDKGKKWYTVYIAMEKNKELLDTPSKDSEKFERFRAELEGKEKLEEKLRCCLFFMKEALSQEKIPAFRDFWEAKRLCLFLFKESLPGRVRMILWKEYLEITEEVREVKKVLDEQSSFAEEQIDLAIQGLKEELNNFSTQVKEVRFDVPSSLKLQNRTVYEEKQRELDLFNFYAGRLQALRKELIKTQMRIRSKNRFFGELSKVGDQIFPRRKELIQEISSACEEDIDRFVSKEFSLSSPPYFGLKDQIKALQGFAKALTLSTSSFNKVREALSGCWEQIREKERNFREERAEQREETKKKLQGLSPKIEALKEEALSFSVTLEEAEKKARALVEEVKELRVGRDEMKSLRSELDGILKPLVDKVREEEQKQKAAEEEKKRERIEKQEALFTHVRELLDQAEGMELKPLLDKWEALQKEGEGLFGEGTKGAILESRLGAIFDHVQEKKWESILEENGEGLTSSLHLLLEERIKEKRKVKGAIEAYRKIVGGSSLNLEQSMLYQELLGEEKLRLDTIETLIEEIEEKLFDL
;
A
#
# COMPACT_ATOMS: atom_id res chain seq x y z
N MET A 1 38.02 -30.26 -30.44
CA MET A 1 38.25 -31.26 -31.51
C MET A 1 37.54 -32.60 -31.24
N ASP A 2 36.31 -32.62 -30.70
CA ASP A 2 35.65 -33.91 -30.35
C ASP A 2 34.19 -34.04 -30.84
N LYS A 3 33.77 -33.17 -31.78
CA LYS A 3 32.39 -33.17 -32.32
C LYS A 3 32.24 -33.89 -33.68
N GLY A 4 33.32 -34.39 -34.26
CA GLY A 4 33.31 -35.23 -35.48
C GLY A 4 32.95 -36.70 -35.21
N LYS A 5 33.08 -37.19 -33.96
CA LYS A 5 32.87 -38.61 -33.63
C LYS A 5 31.40 -39.05 -33.59
N LYS A 6 30.45 -38.13 -33.40
CA LYS A 6 28.99 -38.45 -33.36
C LYS A 6 28.36 -38.64 -34.74
N TRP A 7 28.86 -37.93 -35.75
CA TRP A 7 28.41 -38.14 -37.14
C TRP A 7 28.97 -39.45 -37.72
N TYR A 8 30.19 -39.79 -37.34
CA TYR A 8 30.83 -41.05 -37.70
C TYR A 8 30.12 -42.27 -37.09
N THR A 9 29.45 -42.14 -35.93
CA THR A 9 28.69 -43.26 -35.32
C THR A 9 27.38 -43.56 -36.03
N VAL A 10 26.71 -42.55 -36.60
CA VAL A 10 25.51 -42.74 -37.42
C VAL A 10 25.89 -43.28 -38.80
N TYR A 11 27.01 -42.82 -39.37
CA TYR A 11 27.53 -43.34 -40.64
C TYR A 11 28.06 -44.78 -40.52
N ILE A 12 28.77 -45.13 -39.43
CA ILE A 12 29.14 -46.52 -39.11
C ILE A 12 27.90 -47.38 -38.83
N ALA A 13 26.84 -46.84 -38.22
CA ALA A 13 25.57 -47.56 -38.07
C ALA A 13 24.86 -47.78 -39.41
N MET A 14 25.06 -46.88 -40.39
CA MET A 14 24.59 -47.05 -41.77
C MET A 14 25.44 -48.06 -42.56
N GLU A 15 26.77 -48.09 -42.38
CA GLU A 15 27.67 -49.07 -43.01
C GLU A 15 27.55 -50.48 -42.39
N LYS A 16 27.41 -50.61 -41.06
CA LYS A 16 27.09 -51.89 -40.41
C LYS A 16 25.71 -52.43 -40.81
N ASN A 17 24.75 -51.56 -41.09
CA ASN A 17 23.46 -51.96 -41.68
C ASN A 17 23.58 -52.33 -43.16
N LYS A 18 24.65 -51.90 -43.84
CA LYS A 18 24.96 -52.29 -45.21
C LYS A 18 25.66 -53.66 -45.26
N GLU A 19 26.46 -54.01 -44.26
CA GLU A 19 27.03 -55.36 -44.08
C GLU A 19 26.00 -56.40 -43.63
N LEU A 20 24.88 -55.97 -43.04
CA LEU A 20 23.73 -56.84 -42.74
C LEU A 20 22.89 -57.23 -43.97
N LEU A 21 23.18 -56.66 -45.15
CA LEU A 21 22.43 -56.93 -46.38
C LEU A 21 22.90 -58.16 -47.18
N ASP A 22 23.96 -58.86 -46.76
CA ASP A 22 24.48 -60.06 -47.46
C ASP A 22 24.81 -61.24 -46.53
N THR A 23 24.15 -61.34 -45.38
CA THR A 23 24.20 -62.58 -44.57
C THR A 23 22.92 -63.39 -44.80
N PRO A 24 22.99 -64.71 -45.06
CA PRO A 24 21.80 -65.56 -45.07
C PRO A 24 21.21 -65.50 -43.67
N SER A 25 20.12 -64.73 -43.55
CA SER A 25 19.42 -64.45 -42.30
C SER A 25 19.13 -65.77 -41.57
N LYS A 26 19.70 -65.96 -40.38
CA LYS A 26 19.48 -67.15 -39.54
C LYS A 26 17.99 -67.45 -39.41
N ASP A 27 17.66 -68.74 -39.40
CA ASP A 27 16.30 -69.22 -39.14
C ASP A 27 15.85 -68.74 -37.74
N SER A 28 14.57 -68.41 -37.59
CA SER A 28 13.99 -67.99 -36.30
C SER A 28 14.12 -69.15 -35.30
N GLU A 29 14.49 -68.88 -34.03
CA GLU A 29 14.57 -69.93 -32.99
C GLU A 29 13.25 -70.71 -32.85
N LYS A 30 12.11 -70.06 -33.11
CA LYS A 30 10.79 -70.71 -33.15
C LYS A 30 10.65 -71.66 -34.33
N PHE A 31 11.19 -71.28 -35.49
CA PHE A 31 11.18 -72.12 -36.69
C PHE A 31 12.13 -73.31 -36.57
N GLU A 32 13.28 -73.15 -35.92
CA GLU A 32 14.19 -74.26 -35.62
C GLU A 32 13.55 -75.29 -34.68
N ARG A 33 12.86 -74.83 -33.62
CA ARG A 33 12.08 -75.72 -32.73
C ARG A 33 10.96 -76.45 -33.47
N PHE A 34 10.21 -75.72 -34.30
CA PHE A 34 9.19 -76.32 -35.16
C PHE A 34 9.77 -77.39 -36.09
N ARG A 35 10.94 -77.16 -36.70
CA ARG A 35 11.59 -78.14 -37.57
C ARG A 35 11.94 -79.42 -36.80
N ALA A 36 12.48 -79.29 -35.59
CA ALA A 36 12.78 -80.43 -34.73
C ALA A 36 11.51 -81.21 -34.30
N GLU A 37 10.42 -80.50 -33.98
CA GLU A 37 9.13 -81.13 -33.67
C GLU A 37 8.52 -81.86 -34.86
N LEU A 38 8.68 -81.32 -36.08
CA LEU A 38 8.21 -81.92 -37.32
C LEU A 38 8.95 -83.23 -37.65
N GLU A 39 10.26 -83.24 -37.43
CA GLU A 39 11.13 -84.42 -37.65
C GLU A 39 10.81 -85.55 -36.64
N GLY A 40 10.40 -85.20 -35.42
CA GLY A 40 10.02 -86.18 -34.38
C GLY A 40 8.67 -86.86 -34.56
N LYS A 41 7.85 -86.47 -35.55
CA LYS A 41 6.56 -87.14 -35.85
C LYS A 41 6.76 -88.27 -36.85
N GLU A 42 6.16 -89.43 -36.62
CA GLU A 42 6.24 -90.56 -37.56
C GLU A 42 5.13 -90.53 -38.63
N LYS A 43 3.91 -90.15 -38.24
CA LYS A 43 2.75 -90.15 -39.15
C LYS A 43 2.66 -88.86 -39.96
N LEU A 44 2.37 -89.00 -41.25
CA LEU A 44 2.27 -87.89 -42.19
C LEU A 44 1.13 -86.92 -41.87
N GLU A 45 0.00 -87.46 -41.40
CA GLU A 45 -1.13 -86.65 -40.93
C GLU A 45 -0.74 -85.76 -39.74
N GLU A 46 0.05 -86.28 -38.81
CA GLU A 46 0.51 -85.53 -37.63
C GLU A 46 1.52 -84.45 -38.03
N LYS A 47 2.39 -84.73 -39.01
CA LYS A 47 3.29 -83.72 -39.60
C LYS A 47 2.51 -82.58 -40.24
N LEU A 48 1.48 -82.89 -41.04
CA LEU A 48 0.65 -81.87 -41.67
C LEU A 48 -0.12 -81.03 -40.65
N ARG A 49 -0.70 -81.66 -39.62
CA ARG A 49 -1.37 -80.91 -38.53
C ARG A 49 -0.40 -80.03 -37.76
N CYS A 50 0.83 -80.49 -37.52
CA CYS A 50 1.89 -79.69 -36.90
C CYS A 50 2.26 -78.47 -37.76
N CYS A 51 2.42 -78.64 -39.08
CA CYS A 51 2.62 -77.52 -40.01
C CYS A 51 1.46 -76.51 -39.96
N LEU A 52 0.21 -76.97 -40.03
CA LEU A 52 -0.96 -76.09 -40.05
C LEU A 52 -1.13 -75.35 -38.72
N PHE A 53 -0.86 -76.03 -37.60
CA PHE A 53 -0.85 -75.42 -36.27
C PHE A 53 0.20 -74.32 -36.16
N PHE A 54 1.45 -74.60 -36.57
CA PHE A 54 2.52 -73.61 -36.55
C PHE A 54 2.24 -72.43 -37.50
N MET A 55 1.64 -72.70 -38.67
CA MET A 55 1.19 -71.65 -39.59
C MET A 55 0.12 -70.75 -38.94
N LYS A 56 -0.84 -71.31 -38.19
CA LYS A 56 -1.83 -70.53 -37.42
C LYS A 56 -1.17 -69.73 -36.29
N GLU A 57 -0.27 -70.35 -35.53
CA GLU A 57 0.42 -69.69 -34.42
C GLU A 57 1.33 -68.54 -34.91
N ALA A 58 1.93 -68.68 -36.09
CA ALA A 58 2.69 -67.63 -36.73
C ALA A 58 1.83 -66.40 -37.07
N LEU A 59 0.52 -66.58 -37.30
CA LEU A 59 -0.42 -65.51 -37.62
C LEU A 59 -1.06 -64.88 -36.38
N SER A 60 -1.29 -65.66 -35.33
CA SER A 60 -1.97 -65.23 -34.11
C SER A 60 -1.10 -64.44 -33.11
N GLN A 61 0.06 -63.92 -33.54
CA GLN A 61 0.93 -63.15 -32.66
C GLN A 61 0.36 -61.75 -32.40
N GLU A 62 0.32 -61.32 -31.13
CA GLU A 62 -0.33 -60.06 -30.68
C GLU A 62 0.19 -58.77 -31.32
N LYS A 63 1.38 -58.77 -31.93
CA LYS A 63 1.99 -57.55 -32.50
C LYS A 63 2.12 -57.62 -34.01
N ILE A 64 2.90 -58.59 -34.51
CA ILE A 64 3.19 -58.75 -35.93
C ILE A 64 3.24 -60.24 -36.22
N PRO A 65 2.48 -60.74 -37.21
CA PRO A 65 2.61 -62.10 -37.70
C PRO A 65 4.03 -62.41 -38.16
N ALA A 66 4.54 -63.58 -37.81
CA ALA A 66 5.83 -64.08 -38.29
C ALA A 66 5.71 -64.57 -39.73
N PHE A 67 5.52 -63.65 -40.69
CA PHE A 67 5.28 -64.02 -42.10
C PHE A 67 6.39 -64.87 -42.69
N ARG A 68 7.66 -64.64 -42.33
CA ARG A 68 8.79 -65.45 -42.81
C ARG A 68 8.61 -66.92 -42.40
N ASP A 69 8.44 -67.15 -41.10
CA ASP A 69 8.23 -68.48 -40.51
C ASP A 69 6.97 -69.13 -41.11
N PHE A 70 5.90 -68.35 -41.34
CA PHE A 70 4.70 -68.80 -42.05
C PHE A 70 4.99 -69.26 -43.49
N TRP A 71 5.72 -68.47 -44.28
CA TRP A 71 6.01 -68.81 -45.68
C TRP A 71 6.93 -70.02 -45.79
N GLU A 72 7.87 -70.19 -44.86
CA GLU A 72 8.76 -71.34 -44.79
C GLU A 72 7.99 -72.60 -44.37
N ALA A 73 7.12 -72.51 -43.36
CA ALA A 73 6.21 -73.60 -42.96
C ALA A 73 5.21 -73.97 -44.06
N LYS A 74 4.70 -72.99 -44.81
CA LYS A 74 3.84 -73.21 -45.98
C LYS A 74 4.54 -74.04 -47.07
N ARG A 75 5.83 -73.79 -47.33
CA ARG A 75 6.61 -74.58 -48.30
C ARG A 75 6.76 -76.03 -47.84
N LEU A 76 7.06 -76.24 -46.56
CA LEU A 76 7.17 -77.58 -45.98
C LEU A 76 5.83 -78.32 -46.01
N CYS A 77 4.74 -77.64 -45.63
CA CYS A 77 3.39 -78.17 -45.68
C CYS A 77 2.99 -78.61 -47.10
N LEU A 78 3.29 -77.79 -48.11
CA LEU A 78 3.04 -78.12 -49.53
C LEU A 78 3.83 -79.34 -50.01
N PHE A 79 5.05 -79.55 -49.50
CA PHE A 79 5.84 -80.74 -49.82
C PHE A 79 5.16 -82.00 -49.27
N LEU A 80 4.73 -81.96 -48.00
CA LEU A 80 4.05 -83.06 -47.33
C LEU A 80 2.71 -83.44 -47.99
N PHE A 81 1.97 -82.48 -48.54
CA PHE A 81 0.71 -82.77 -49.26
C PHE A 81 0.90 -83.59 -50.55
N LYS A 82 2.12 -83.66 -51.12
CA LYS A 82 2.43 -84.46 -52.32
C LYS A 82 2.54 -85.95 -52.03
N GLU A 83 2.69 -86.35 -50.78
CA GLU A 83 2.84 -87.74 -50.36
C GLU A 83 1.46 -88.44 -50.21
N SER A 84 1.45 -89.77 -50.17
CA SER A 84 0.19 -90.54 -50.21
C SER A 84 -0.60 -90.44 -48.90
N LEU A 85 -1.78 -89.82 -48.96
CA LEU A 85 -2.71 -89.66 -47.83
C LEU A 85 -4.07 -90.27 -48.16
N PRO A 86 -4.82 -90.75 -47.14
CA PRO A 86 -6.22 -91.10 -47.29
C PRO A 86 -7.03 -89.90 -47.81
N GLY A 87 -7.85 -90.12 -48.85
CA GLY A 87 -8.54 -89.04 -49.57
C GLY A 87 -9.42 -88.13 -48.69
N ARG A 88 -10.09 -88.69 -47.68
CA ARG A 88 -10.90 -87.92 -46.73
C ARG A 88 -10.05 -87.01 -45.82
N VAL A 89 -8.94 -87.53 -45.29
CA VAL A 89 -8.03 -86.78 -44.42
C VAL A 89 -7.35 -85.66 -45.20
N ARG A 90 -6.91 -85.95 -46.43
CA ARG A 90 -6.34 -84.94 -47.33
C ARG A 90 -7.31 -83.80 -47.59
N MET A 91 -8.59 -84.09 -47.86
CA MET A 91 -9.61 -83.06 -48.10
C MET A 91 -9.78 -82.12 -46.91
N ILE A 92 -9.83 -82.65 -45.68
CA ILE A 92 -10.02 -81.85 -44.46
C ILE A 92 -8.81 -80.93 -44.22
N LEU A 93 -7.59 -81.49 -44.24
CA LEU A 93 -6.37 -80.72 -44.01
C LEU A 93 -6.10 -79.70 -45.12
N TRP A 94 -6.47 -80.04 -46.36
CA TRP A 94 -6.36 -79.12 -47.49
C TRP A 94 -7.32 -77.94 -47.37
N LYS A 95 -8.54 -78.18 -46.88
CA LYS A 95 -9.50 -77.10 -46.60
C LYS A 95 -8.94 -76.15 -45.53
N GLU A 96 -8.43 -76.68 -44.43
CA GLU A 96 -7.78 -75.89 -43.37
C GLU A 96 -6.56 -75.11 -43.89
N TYR A 97 -5.75 -75.72 -44.75
CA TYR A 97 -4.63 -75.04 -45.41
C TYR A 97 -5.07 -73.85 -46.27
N LEU A 98 -6.17 -74.00 -47.01
CA LEU A 98 -6.74 -72.92 -47.83
C LEU A 98 -7.26 -71.78 -46.96
N GLU A 99 -8.01 -72.09 -45.90
CA GLU A 99 -8.53 -71.11 -44.93
C GLU A 99 -7.38 -70.28 -44.34
N ILE A 100 -6.34 -70.94 -43.81
CA ILE A 100 -5.16 -70.24 -43.25
C ILE A 100 -4.47 -69.38 -44.32
N THR A 101 -4.37 -69.88 -45.56
CA THR A 101 -3.72 -69.13 -46.65
C THR A 101 -4.50 -67.89 -47.06
N GLU A 102 -5.84 -67.93 -47.00
CA GLU A 102 -6.70 -66.75 -47.20
C GLU A 102 -6.55 -65.76 -46.05
N GLU A 103 -6.56 -66.24 -44.79
CA GLU A 103 -6.33 -65.40 -43.61
C GLU A 103 -5.01 -64.61 -43.71
N VAL A 104 -3.92 -65.25 -44.15
CA VAL A 104 -2.62 -64.56 -44.33
C VAL A 104 -2.68 -63.44 -45.35
N ARG A 105 -3.45 -63.63 -46.43
CA ARG A 105 -3.60 -62.60 -47.47
C ARG A 105 -4.35 -61.40 -46.92
N GLU A 106 -5.43 -61.62 -46.17
CA GLU A 106 -6.19 -60.55 -45.52
C GLU A 106 -5.33 -59.83 -44.47
N VAL A 107 -4.64 -60.56 -43.60
CA VAL A 107 -3.76 -59.97 -42.57
C VAL A 107 -2.63 -59.17 -43.21
N LYS A 108 -2.03 -59.68 -44.29
CA LYS A 108 -1.01 -58.94 -45.04
C LYS A 108 -1.58 -57.67 -45.67
N LYS A 109 -2.77 -57.74 -46.27
CA LYS A 109 -3.45 -56.59 -46.87
C LYS A 109 -3.70 -55.50 -45.83
N VAL A 110 -4.23 -55.86 -44.66
CA VAL A 110 -4.44 -54.92 -43.54
C VAL A 110 -3.13 -54.28 -43.09
N LEU A 111 -2.03 -55.03 -43.00
CA LEU A 111 -0.73 -54.48 -42.61
C LEU A 111 -0.11 -53.58 -43.68
N ASP A 112 -0.28 -53.89 -44.96
CA ASP A 112 0.14 -53.03 -46.07
C ASP A 112 -0.68 -51.71 -46.07
N GLU A 113 -1.99 -51.78 -45.81
CA GLU A 113 -2.87 -50.61 -45.66
C GLU A 113 -2.49 -49.76 -44.44
N GLN A 114 -2.26 -50.38 -43.27
CA GLN A 114 -1.79 -49.69 -42.06
C GLN A 114 -0.44 -49.01 -42.29
N SER A 115 0.48 -49.68 -42.98
CA SER A 115 1.77 -49.11 -43.34
C SER A 115 1.58 -47.89 -44.24
N SER A 116 0.77 -48.01 -45.31
CA SER A 116 0.45 -46.92 -46.23
C SER A 116 -0.16 -45.71 -45.52
N PHE A 117 -1.16 -45.96 -44.67
CA PHE A 117 -1.80 -44.92 -43.87
C PHE A 117 -0.79 -44.22 -42.95
N ALA A 118 0.10 -44.98 -42.30
CA ALA A 118 1.15 -44.39 -41.48
C ALA A 118 2.16 -43.56 -42.30
N GLU A 119 2.46 -43.95 -43.54
CA GLU A 119 3.29 -43.13 -44.44
C GLU A 119 2.61 -41.79 -44.75
N GLU A 120 1.30 -41.79 -45.03
CA GLU A 120 0.53 -40.57 -45.29
C GLU A 120 0.46 -39.65 -44.07
N GLN A 121 0.22 -40.20 -42.88
CA GLN A 121 0.18 -39.40 -41.63
C GLN A 121 1.52 -38.72 -41.36
N ILE A 122 2.64 -39.43 -41.56
CA ILE A 122 3.97 -38.86 -41.38
C ILE A 122 4.26 -37.80 -42.45
N ASP A 123 3.88 -38.04 -43.70
CA ASP A 123 4.06 -37.07 -44.78
C ASP A 123 3.28 -35.78 -44.49
N LEU A 124 2.01 -35.89 -44.11
CA LEU A 124 1.17 -34.75 -43.70
C LEU A 124 1.78 -33.98 -42.52
N ALA A 125 2.31 -34.69 -41.51
CA ALA A 125 2.94 -34.05 -40.36
C ALA A 125 4.24 -33.31 -40.75
N ILE A 126 5.01 -33.85 -41.68
CA ILE A 126 6.21 -33.19 -42.23
C ILE A 126 5.82 -31.98 -43.09
N GLN A 127 4.78 -32.09 -43.92
CA GLN A 127 4.27 -30.99 -44.73
C GLN A 127 3.76 -29.84 -43.85
N GLY A 128 2.96 -30.15 -42.82
CA GLY A 128 2.52 -29.15 -41.84
C GLY A 128 3.68 -28.43 -41.16
N LEU A 129 4.75 -29.15 -40.78
CA LEU A 129 5.95 -28.53 -40.22
C LEU A 129 6.65 -27.59 -41.22
N LYS A 130 6.70 -27.95 -42.51
CA LYS A 130 7.27 -27.10 -43.56
C LYS A 130 6.43 -25.85 -43.80
N GLU A 131 5.11 -25.97 -43.79
CA GLU A 131 4.20 -24.83 -43.94
C GLU A 131 4.28 -23.87 -42.76
N GLU A 132 4.35 -24.39 -41.53
CA GLU A 132 4.57 -23.62 -40.31
C GLU A 132 5.90 -22.83 -40.37
N LEU A 133 6.96 -23.45 -40.89
CA LEU A 133 8.25 -22.77 -41.12
C LEU A 133 8.19 -21.70 -42.22
N ASN A 134 7.43 -21.93 -43.29
CA ASN A 134 7.25 -20.92 -44.34
C ASN A 134 6.47 -19.71 -43.80
N ASN A 135 5.55 -19.93 -42.86
CA ASN A 135 4.75 -18.89 -42.19
C ASN A 135 5.37 -18.38 -40.88
N PHE A 136 6.69 -18.60 -40.68
CA PHE A 136 7.39 -18.27 -39.43
C PHE A 136 7.15 -16.84 -38.97
N SER A 137 7.28 -15.86 -39.87
CA SER A 137 7.18 -14.43 -39.54
C SER A 137 5.82 -14.02 -38.98
N THR A 138 4.74 -14.70 -39.37
CA THR A 138 3.40 -14.45 -38.83
C THR A 138 3.25 -15.10 -37.46
N GLN A 139 3.73 -16.33 -37.28
CA GLN A 139 3.64 -17.05 -36.01
C GLN A 139 4.48 -16.43 -34.89
N VAL A 140 5.66 -15.88 -35.21
CA VAL A 140 6.49 -15.16 -34.23
C VAL A 140 5.75 -13.99 -33.58
N LYS A 141 4.83 -13.33 -34.30
CA LYS A 141 4.04 -12.20 -33.77
C LYS A 141 3.00 -12.64 -32.74
N GLU A 142 2.55 -13.88 -32.80
CA GLU A 142 1.56 -14.44 -31.86
C GLU A 142 2.22 -14.86 -30.53
N VAL A 143 3.50 -15.22 -30.57
CA VAL A 143 4.27 -15.59 -29.38
C VAL A 143 4.50 -14.34 -28.52
N ARG A 144 4.09 -14.42 -27.25
CA ARG A 144 4.33 -13.36 -26.26
C ARG A 144 5.51 -13.72 -25.38
N PHE A 145 6.50 -12.84 -25.40
CA PHE A 145 7.56 -12.78 -24.40
C PHE A 145 7.67 -11.33 -23.94
N ASP A 146 7.56 -11.13 -22.62
CA ASP A 146 7.57 -9.81 -22.00
C ASP A 146 8.78 -9.70 -21.06
N VAL A 147 9.61 -8.70 -21.29
CA VAL A 147 10.72 -8.38 -20.39
C VAL A 147 10.18 -7.62 -19.18
N PRO A 148 10.54 -7.99 -17.93
CA PRO A 148 10.11 -7.26 -16.74
C PRO A 148 10.48 -5.77 -16.82
N SER A 149 9.49 -4.89 -16.66
CA SER A 149 9.67 -3.43 -16.72
C SER A 149 10.54 -2.85 -15.60
N SER A 150 10.79 -3.62 -14.54
CA SER A 150 11.71 -3.28 -13.46
C SER A 150 13.19 -3.33 -13.88
N LEU A 151 13.51 -3.98 -15.00
CA LEU A 151 14.88 -4.11 -15.51
C LEU A 151 15.21 -2.97 -16.47
N LYS A 152 16.23 -2.18 -16.13
CA LYS A 152 16.79 -1.14 -17.00
C LYS A 152 17.74 -1.75 -18.04
N LEU A 153 17.19 -2.51 -18.98
CA LEU A 153 17.95 -3.11 -20.08
C LEU A 153 17.95 -2.17 -21.29
N GLN A 154 19.11 -1.97 -21.93
CA GLN A 154 19.19 -1.14 -23.14
C GLN A 154 18.61 -1.87 -24.36
N ASN A 155 18.77 -3.18 -24.41
CA ASN A 155 18.39 -4.02 -25.55
C ASN A 155 17.05 -4.75 -25.34
N ARG A 156 16.08 -4.10 -24.68
CA ARG A 156 14.80 -4.74 -24.32
C ARG A 156 14.07 -5.34 -25.52
N THR A 157 13.94 -4.57 -26.61
CA THR A 157 13.29 -5.01 -27.85
C THR A 157 14.00 -6.19 -28.49
N VAL A 158 15.34 -6.20 -28.43
CA VAL A 158 16.16 -7.30 -28.96
C VAL A 158 15.87 -8.59 -28.19
N TYR A 159 15.77 -8.56 -26.85
CA TYR A 159 15.39 -9.76 -26.10
C TYR A 159 13.98 -10.23 -26.45
N GLU A 160 13.02 -9.32 -26.55
CA GLU A 160 11.64 -9.67 -26.87
C GLU A 160 11.52 -10.31 -28.25
N GLU A 161 12.11 -9.71 -29.29
CA GLU A 161 12.07 -10.24 -30.65
C GLU A 161 12.83 -11.56 -30.77
N LYS A 162 14.07 -11.60 -30.29
CA LYS A 162 14.96 -12.76 -30.45
C LYS A 162 14.50 -13.95 -29.62
N GLN A 163 13.98 -13.73 -28.40
CA GLN A 163 13.47 -14.82 -27.57
C GLN A 163 12.18 -15.38 -28.15
N ARG A 164 11.27 -14.56 -28.72
CA ARG A 164 10.08 -15.07 -29.41
C ARG A 164 10.43 -15.95 -30.60
N GLU A 165 11.38 -15.51 -31.44
CA GLU A 165 11.89 -16.33 -32.53
C GLU A 165 12.49 -17.65 -32.02
N LEU A 166 13.26 -17.56 -30.94
CA LEU A 166 13.96 -18.71 -30.37
C LEU A 166 13.00 -19.71 -29.72
N ASP A 167 11.94 -19.27 -29.06
CA ASP A 167 10.92 -20.12 -28.47
C ASP A 167 10.18 -20.91 -29.56
N LEU A 168 9.86 -20.26 -30.69
CA LEU A 168 9.25 -20.94 -31.83
C LEU A 168 10.21 -21.97 -32.47
N PHE A 169 11.50 -21.63 -32.64
CA PHE A 169 12.49 -22.60 -33.09
C PHE A 169 12.72 -23.75 -32.10
N ASN A 170 12.63 -23.50 -30.78
CA ASN A 170 12.68 -24.54 -29.75
C ASN A 170 11.49 -25.50 -29.89
N PHE A 171 10.29 -24.97 -30.12
CA PHE A 171 9.08 -25.76 -30.38
C PHE A 171 9.24 -26.64 -31.62
N TYR A 172 9.67 -26.08 -32.75
CA TYR A 172 9.89 -26.84 -33.98
C TYR A 172 11.00 -27.88 -33.85
N ALA A 173 12.08 -27.56 -33.15
CA ALA A 173 13.14 -28.53 -32.85
C ALA A 173 12.58 -29.71 -32.02
N GLY A 174 11.69 -29.45 -31.06
CA GLY A 174 10.99 -30.49 -30.30
C GLY A 174 10.11 -31.36 -31.18
N ARG A 175 9.26 -30.75 -32.02
CA ARG A 175 8.37 -31.45 -32.96
C ARG A 175 9.15 -32.30 -33.97
N LEU A 176 10.25 -31.76 -34.50
CA LEU A 176 11.13 -32.50 -35.41
C LEU A 176 11.73 -33.76 -34.74
N GLN A 177 12.14 -33.66 -33.47
CA GLN A 177 12.65 -34.81 -32.72
C GLN A 177 11.56 -35.82 -32.38
N ALA A 178 10.34 -35.36 -32.09
CA ALA A 178 9.19 -36.25 -31.91
C ALA A 178 8.90 -37.05 -33.18
N LEU A 179 8.82 -36.38 -34.34
CA LEU A 179 8.62 -37.03 -35.64
C LEU A 179 9.73 -38.03 -35.98
N ARG A 180 11.00 -37.70 -35.68
CA ARG A 180 12.12 -38.65 -35.85
C ARG A 180 11.92 -39.89 -34.98
N LYS A 181 11.49 -39.74 -33.73
CA LYS A 181 11.25 -40.88 -32.83
C LYS A 181 10.05 -41.72 -33.29
N GLU A 182 8.99 -41.07 -33.76
CA GLU A 182 7.82 -41.76 -34.32
C GLU A 182 8.20 -42.55 -35.56
N LEU A 183 8.91 -41.94 -36.52
CA LEU A 183 9.38 -42.60 -37.74
C LEU A 183 10.26 -43.84 -37.46
N ILE A 184 11.06 -43.82 -36.40
CA ILE A 184 11.83 -44.99 -35.95
C ILE A 184 10.88 -46.12 -35.53
N LYS A 185 9.86 -45.79 -34.72
CA LYS A 185 8.92 -46.75 -34.13
C LYS A 185 7.90 -47.31 -35.13
N THR A 186 7.42 -46.49 -36.05
CA THR A 186 6.41 -46.87 -37.04
C THR A 186 6.96 -47.94 -37.97
N GLN A 187 6.23 -49.02 -38.18
CA GLN A 187 6.62 -50.07 -39.12
C GLN A 187 6.32 -49.62 -40.54
N MET A 188 7.35 -49.53 -41.37
CA MET A 188 7.29 -48.98 -42.72
C MET A 188 8.42 -49.56 -43.56
N ARG A 189 8.28 -49.46 -44.89
CA ARG A 189 9.38 -49.83 -45.80
C ARG A 189 10.58 -48.93 -45.54
N ILE A 190 11.78 -49.53 -45.47
CA ILE A 190 13.04 -48.82 -45.20
C ILE A 190 13.26 -47.68 -46.20
N ARG A 191 12.87 -47.88 -47.48
CA ARG A 191 12.95 -46.84 -48.51
C ARG A 191 12.13 -45.60 -48.16
N SER A 192 10.89 -45.77 -47.69
CA SER A 192 10.02 -44.68 -47.24
C SER A 192 10.58 -44.01 -45.99
N LYS A 193 11.08 -44.79 -45.02
CA LYS A 193 11.77 -44.23 -43.84
C LYS A 193 12.96 -43.35 -44.21
N ASN A 194 13.83 -43.82 -45.10
CA ASN A 194 15.01 -43.07 -45.54
C ASN A 194 14.62 -41.76 -46.25
N ARG A 195 13.54 -41.78 -47.04
CA ARG A 195 12.98 -40.56 -47.63
C ARG A 195 12.57 -39.56 -46.54
N PHE A 196 11.75 -39.99 -45.57
CA PHE A 196 11.28 -39.10 -44.50
C PHE A 196 12.42 -38.59 -43.60
N PHE A 197 13.43 -39.40 -43.29
CA PHE A 197 14.62 -38.93 -42.59
C PHE A 197 15.38 -37.87 -43.39
N GLY A 198 15.49 -38.04 -44.71
CA GLY A 198 16.08 -37.04 -45.60
C GLY A 198 15.31 -35.72 -45.58
N GLU A 199 13.99 -35.77 -45.61
CA GLU A 199 13.14 -34.57 -45.54
C GLU A 199 13.22 -33.88 -44.16
N LEU A 200 13.16 -34.65 -43.07
CA LEU A 200 13.35 -34.15 -41.70
C LEU A 200 14.77 -33.62 -41.46
N SER A 201 15.77 -34.06 -42.22
CA SER A 201 17.12 -33.49 -42.18
C SER A 201 17.12 -32.10 -42.79
N LYS A 202 16.55 -31.93 -43.99
CA LYS A 202 16.45 -30.62 -44.66
C LYS A 202 15.72 -29.58 -43.81
N VAL A 203 14.64 -29.98 -43.15
CA VAL A 203 13.91 -29.12 -42.21
C VAL A 203 14.79 -28.77 -40.99
N GLY A 204 15.53 -29.75 -40.47
CA GLY A 204 16.49 -29.52 -39.39
C GLY A 204 17.61 -28.53 -39.77
N ASP A 205 18.10 -28.60 -41.01
CA ASP A 205 19.17 -27.72 -41.50
C ASP A 205 18.74 -26.24 -41.56
N GLN A 206 17.44 -25.95 -41.58
CA GLN A 206 16.91 -24.59 -41.47
C GLN A 206 16.77 -24.14 -40.00
N ILE A 207 16.32 -25.04 -39.11
CA ILE A 207 16.02 -24.71 -37.71
C ILE A 207 17.30 -24.60 -36.86
N PHE A 208 18.19 -25.60 -36.93
CA PHE A 208 19.28 -25.73 -35.96
C PHE A 208 20.36 -24.64 -36.06
N PRO A 209 20.81 -24.21 -37.26
CA PRO A 209 21.77 -23.11 -37.38
C PRO A 209 21.20 -21.81 -36.85
N ARG A 210 19.99 -21.44 -37.27
CA ARG A 210 19.35 -20.19 -36.86
C ARG A 210 19.10 -20.13 -35.36
N ARG A 211 18.61 -21.22 -34.79
CA ARG A 211 18.47 -21.37 -33.33
C ARG A 211 19.78 -21.13 -32.59
N LYS A 212 20.90 -21.65 -33.11
CA LYS A 212 22.21 -21.50 -32.49
C LYS A 212 22.70 -20.05 -32.55
N GLU A 213 22.50 -19.37 -33.68
CA GLU A 213 22.81 -17.94 -33.83
C GLU A 213 22.02 -17.09 -32.82
N LEU A 214 20.71 -17.29 -32.72
CA LEU A 214 19.86 -16.55 -31.78
C LEU A 214 20.27 -16.78 -30.32
N ILE A 215 20.61 -18.02 -29.94
CA ILE A 215 21.15 -18.31 -28.60
C ILE A 215 22.45 -17.52 -28.36
N GLN A 216 23.34 -17.45 -29.35
CA GLN A 216 24.59 -16.70 -29.22
C GLN A 216 24.34 -15.20 -29.09
N GLU A 217 23.45 -14.62 -29.90
CA GLU A 217 23.09 -13.19 -29.87
C GLU A 217 22.46 -12.79 -28.53
N ILE A 218 21.48 -13.56 -28.04
CA ILE A 218 20.85 -13.29 -26.73
C ILE A 218 21.87 -13.48 -25.60
N SER A 219 22.75 -14.47 -25.72
CA SER A 219 23.79 -14.72 -24.73
C SER A 219 24.80 -13.59 -24.64
N SER A 220 25.29 -13.08 -25.78
CA SER A 220 26.21 -11.94 -25.80
C SER A 220 25.56 -10.66 -25.30
N ALA A 221 24.32 -10.38 -25.71
CA ALA A 221 23.58 -9.23 -25.22
C ALA A 221 23.42 -9.27 -23.69
N CYS A 222 23.10 -10.45 -23.14
CA CYS A 222 22.91 -10.63 -21.70
C CYS A 222 24.22 -10.46 -20.91
N GLU A 223 25.33 -11.00 -21.42
CA GLU A 223 26.66 -10.77 -20.84
C GLU A 223 26.99 -9.26 -20.82
N GLU A 224 26.80 -8.54 -21.94
CA GLU A 224 27.08 -7.10 -22.02
C GLU A 224 26.21 -6.25 -21.08
N ASP A 225 24.91 -6.55 -20.99
CA ASP A 225 24.00 -5.80 -20.12
C ASP A 225 24.33 -6.01 -18.63
N ILE A 226 24.79 -7.21 -18.27
CA ILE A 226 25.21 -7.51 -16.90
C ILE A 226 26.55 -6.84 -16.59
N ASP A 227 27.52 -6.88 -17.49
CA ASP A 227 28.78 -6.17 -17.32
C ASP A 227 28.57 -4.65 -17.18
N ARG A 228 27.61 -4.09 -17.93
CA ARG A 228 27.17 -2.69 -17.78
C ARG A 228 26.48 -2.42 -16.44
N PHE A 229 25.63 -3.34 -15.99
CA PHE A 229 25.00 -3.24 -14.66
C PHE A 229 26.05 -3.25 -13.54
N VAL A 230 26.99 -4.19 -13.59
CA VAL A 230 28.09 -4.30 -12.63
C VAL A 230 28.98 -3.05 -12.67
N SER A 231 29.31 -2.52 -13.84
CA SER A 231 30.15 -1.32 -13.93
C SER A 231 29.46 -0.03 -13.48
N LYS A 232 28.16 0.14 -13.75
CA LYS A 232 27.42 1.38 -13.41
C LYS A 232 26.90 1.40 -11.98
N GLU A 233 26.13 0.38 -11.60
CA GLU A 233 25.38 0.35 -10.34
C GLU A 233 26.20 -0.20 -9.17
N PHE A 234 27.33 -0.85 -9.47
CA PHE A 234 28.22 -1.43 -8.46
C PHE A 234 29.39 -0.52 -8.04
N SER A 235 29.33 0.76 -8.41
CA SER A 235 30.10 1.83 -7.77
C SER A 235 29.51 2.11 -6.37
N LEU A 236 29.73 1.18 -5.45
CA LEU A 236 29.12 1.07 -4.12
C LEU A 236 29.43 2.26 -3.16
N SER A 237 28.93 3.45 -3.46
CA SER A 237 29.28 4.69 -2.74
C SER A 237 28.25 5.12 -1.70
N SER A 238 26.99 4.67 -1.74
CA SER A 238 26.02 5.03 -0.70
C SER A 238 24.85 4.04 -0.52
N PRO A 239 24.44 3.74 0.72
CA PRO A 239 23.19 3.05 1.04
C PRO A 239 21.97 3.91 0.67
N PRO A 240 20.78 3.31 0.41
CA PRO A 240 20.37 1.95 0.75
C PRO A 240 20.56 0.89 -0.35
N TYR A 241 21.05 -0.29 0.04
CA TYR A 241 21.34 -1.42 -0.86
C TYR A 241 20.14 -2.32 -1.22
N PHE A 242 18.94 -2.04 -0.68
CA PHE A 242 17.75 -2.88 -0.88
C PHE A 242 17.30 -2.91 -2.35
N GLY A 243 17.31 -1.77 -3.03
CA GLY A 243 16.94 -1.69 -4.45
C GLY A 243 17.87 -2.49 -5.36
N LEU A 244 19.16 -2.55 -5.02
CA LEU A 244 20.14 -3.33 -5.79
C LEU A 244 19.92 -4.84 -5.63
N LYS A 245 19.50 -5.32 -4.45
CA LYS A 245 19.16 -6.73 -4.24
C LYS A 245 17.97 -7.17 -5.09
N ASP A 246 16.92 -6.37 -5.13
CA ASP A 246 15.73 -6.71 -5.92
C ASP A 246 16.04 -6.67 -7.42
N GLN A 247 16.89 -5.75 -7.87
CA GLN A 247 17.39 -5.73 -9.24
C GLN A 247 18.24 -6.97 -9.57
N ILE A 248 19.14 -7.40 -8.69
CA ILE A 248 19.93 -8.63 -8.89
C ILE A 248 19.01 -9.85 -8.98
N LYS A 249 18.00 -9.97 -8.10
CA LYS A 249 17.02 -11.06 -8.18
C LYS A 249 16.22 -11.02 -9.48
N ALA A 250 15.80 -9.83 -9.92
CA ALA A 250 15.10 -9.66 -11.17
C ALA A 250 15.98 -10.06 -12.37
N LEU A 251 17.27 -9.70 -12.38
CA LEU A 251 18.23 -10.10 -13.41
C LEU A 251 18.48 -11.61 -13.40
N GLN A 252 18.60 -12.22 -12.22
CA GLN A 252 18.74 -13.68 -12.10
C GLN A 252 17.48 -14.41 -12.58
N GLY A 253 16.30 -13.90 -12.27
CA GLY A 253 15.03 -14.43 -12.77
C GLY A 253 14.92 -14.30 -14.29
N PHE A 254 15.32 -13.14 -14.82
CA PHE A 254 15.33 -12.88 -16.25
C PHE A 254 16.32 -13.77 -17.02
N ALA A 255 17.55 -13.92 -16.52
CA ALA A 255 18.55 -14.82 -17.10
C ALA A 255 18.10 -16.30 -17.12
N LYS A 256 17.23 -16.72 -16.19
CA LYS A 256 16.61 -18.06 -16.21
C LYS A 256 15.48 -18.19 -17.22
N ALA A 257 14.77 -17.10 -17.50
CA ALA A 257 13.70 -17.08 -18.50
C ALA A 257 14.25 -17.06 -19.94
N LEU A 258 15.45 -16.50 -20.13
CA LEU A 258 16.14 -16.49 -21.42
C LEU A 258 16.73 -17.86 -21.77
N THR A 259 16.69 -18.20 -23.06
CA THR A 259 17.36 -19.41 -23.58
C THR A 259 18.84 -19.09 -23.85
N LEU A 260 19.65 -19.10 -22.79
CA LEU A 260 21.07 -18.79 -22.85
C LEU A 260 21.96 -20.02 -23.13
N SER A 261 23.16 -19.77 -23.64
CA SER A 261 24.21 -20.78 -23.68
C SER A 261 24.63 -21.17 -22.27
N THR A 262 24.99 -22.43 -22.03
CA THR A 262 25.41 -22.90 -20.70
C THR A 262 26.60 -22.12 -20.15
N SER A 263 27.55 -21.75 -21.02
CA SER A 263 28.70 -20.93 -20.63
C SER A 263 28.29 -19.52 -20.20
N SER A 264 27.39 -18.90 -20.96
CA SER A 264 26.95 -17.52 -20.70
C SER A 264 26.08 -17.44 -19.44
N PHE A 265 25.18 -18.40 -19.27
CA PHE A 265 24.36 -18.50 -18.05
C PHE A 265 25.22 -18.64 -16.79
N ASN A 266 26.28 -19.46 -16.84
CA ASN A 266 27.17 -19.64 -15.69
C ASN A 266 27.93 -18.35 -15.36
N LYS A 267 28.51 -17.66 -16.35
CA LYS A 267 29.18 -16.36 -16.14
C LYS A 267 28.25 -15.31 -15.55
N VAL A 268 27.06 -15.15 -16.14
CA VAL A 268 26.01 -14.23 -15.68
C VAL A 268 25.63 -14.52 -14.23
N ARG A 269 25.43 -15.80 -13.92
CA ARG A 269 25.09 -16.24 -12.57
C ARG A 269 26.22 -15.97 -11.57
N GLU A 270 27.47 -16.25 -11.92
CA GLU A 270 28.64 -15.99 -11.09
C GLU A 270 28.80 -14.50 -10.79
N ALA A 271 28.70 -13.65 -11.82
CA ALA A 271 28.78 -12.20 -11.69
C ALA A 271 27.70 -11.63 -10.75
N LEU A 272 26.44 -12.02 -10.95
CA LEU A 272 25.31 -11.58 -10.13
C LEU A 272 25.39 -12.13 -8.69
N SER A 273 25.90 -13.35 -8.51
CA SER A 273 26.10 -13.93 -7.17
C SER A 273 27.23 -13.23 -6.42
N GLY A 274 28.33 -12.90 -7.10
CA GLY A 274 29.41 -12.11 -6.52
C GLY A 274 28.95 -10.72 -6.09
N CYS A 275 28.11 -10.05 -6.91
CA CYS A 275 27.47 -8.79 -6.53
C CYS A 275 26.58 -8.94 -5.28
N TRP A 276 25.81 -10.02 -5.20
CA TRP A 276 24.97 -10.28 -4.05
C TRP A 276 25.77 -10.47 -2.75
N GLU A 277 26.90 -11.16 -2.81
CA GLU A 277 27.81 -11.35 -1.68
C GLU A 277 28.46 -10.04 -1.22
N GLN A 278 28.94 -9.22 -2.15
CA GLN A 278 29.52 -7.91 -1.83
C GLN A 278 28.52 -6.97 -1.16
N ILE A 279 27.25 -6.98 -1.57
CA ILE A 279 26.19 -6.23 -0.87
C ILE A 279 25.99 -6.77 0.54
N ARG A 280 25.96 -8.09 0.73
CA ARG A 280 25.81 -8.69 2.06
C ARG A 280 26.94 -8.29 3.00
N GLU A 281 28.17 -8.28 2.51
CA GLU A 281 29.34 -7.86 3.28
C GLU A 281 29.25 -6.38 3.68
N LYS A 282 28.93 -5.49 2.73
CA LYS A 282 28.76 -4.06 3.05
C LYS A 282 27.59 -3.77 3.97
N GLU A 283 26.48 -4.49 3.85
CA GLU A 283 25.37 -4.37 4.81
C GLU A 283 25.75 -4.87 6.20
N ARG A 284 26.55 -5.93 6.28
CA ARG A 284 27.07 -6.43 7.55
C ARG A 284 27.96 -5.37 8.20
N ASN A 285 28.93 -4.82 7.46
CA ASN A 285 29.81 -3.76 7.94
C ASN A 285 29.00 -2.53 8.38
N PHE A 286 28.02 -2.09 7.58
CA PHE A 286 27.15 -0.97 7.95
C PHE A 286 26.30 -1.23 9.21
N ARG A 287 25.88 -2.48 9.44
CA ARG A 287 25.18 -2.87 10.67
C ARG A 287 26.11 -2.90 11.87
N GLU A 288 27.33 -3.40 11.69
CA GLU A 288 28.38 -3.41 12.72
C GLU A 288 28.75 -1.97 13.09
N GLU A 289 29.03 -1.09 12.11
CA GLU A 289 29.28 0.35 12.34
C GLU A 289 28.12 1.05 13.06
N ARG A 290 26.87 0.76 12.70
CA ARG A 290 25.70 1.30 13.41
C ARG A 290 25.54 0.72 14.82
N ALA A 291 25.92 -0.53 15.05
CA ALA A 291 25.88 -1.12 16.37
C ALA A 291 26.95 -0.48 17.26
N GLU A 292 28.16 -0.28 16.75
CA GLU A 292 29.24 0.44 17.43
C GLU A 292 28.84 1.88 17.77
N GLN A 293 28.27 2.63 16.81
CA GLN A 293 27.75 3.98 17.06
C GLN A 293 26.64 4.00 18.12
N ARG A 294 25.78 2.97 18.15
CA ARG A 294 24.75 2.81 19.19
C ARG A 294 25.34 2.51 20.57
N GLU A 295 26.37 1.67 20.63
CA GLU A 295 27.06 1.41 21.89
C GLU A 295 27.81 2.64 22.41
N GLU A 296 28.47 3.40 21.52
CA GLU A 296 29.12 4.65 21.86
C GLU A 296 28.13 5.71 22.36
N THR A 297 27.00 5.88 21.67
CA THR A 297 25.94 6.80 22.10
C THR A 297 25.32 6.36 23.42
N LYS A 298 25.09 5.06 23.63
CA LYS A 298 24.61 4.51 24.91
C LYS A 298 25.59 4.75 26.06
N LYS A 299 26.90 4.55 25.84
CA LYS A 299 27.94 4.85 26.85
C LYS A 299 27.97 6.34 27.21
N LYS A 300 27.83 7.22 26.21
CA LYS A 300 27.78 8.68 26.42
C LYS A 300 26.49 9.11 27.14
N LEU A 301 25.35 8.49 26.84
CA LEU A 301 24.08 8.71 27.54
C LEU A 301 24.12 8.28 29.01
N GLN A 302 24.75 7.14 29.32
CA GLN A 302 24.97 6.71 30.71
C GLN A 302 25.80 7.73 31.51
N GLY A 303 26.69 8.47 30.86
CA GLY A 303 27.43 9.57 31.48
C GLY A 303 26.58 10.80 31.85
N LEU A 304 25.36 10.93 31.29
CA LEU A 304 24.43 12.05 31.57
C LEU A 304 23.41 11.73 32.67
N SER A 305 23.21 10.45 33.00
CA SER A 305 22.37 9.99 34.12
C SER A 305 22.63 10.72 35.45
N PRO A 306 23.88 10.94 35.93
CA PRO A 306 24.11 11.64 37.19
C PRO A 306 23.67 13.11 37.17
N LYS A 307 23.71 13.79 36.00
CA LYS A 307 23.20 15.16 35.87
C LYS A 307 21.67 15.20 35.96
N ILE A 308 20.99 14.17 35.46
CA ILE A 308 19.53 14.04 35.51
C ILE A 308 19.08 13.71 36.94
N GLU A 309 19.82 12.85 37.66
CA GLU A 309 19.56 12.55 39.07
C GLU A 309 19.75 13.78 39.97
N ALA A 310 20.81 14.56 39.76
CA ALA A 310 21.02 15.82 40.49
C ALA A 310 19.85 16.80 40.29
N LEU A 311 19.33 16.96 39.05
CA LEU A 311 18.15 17.80 38.80
C LEU A 311 16.88 17.26 39.45
N LYS A 312 16.73 15.94 39.53
CA LYS A 312 15.60 15.31 40.20
C LYS A 312 15.62 15.60 41.70
N GLU A 313 16.78 15.52 42.34
CA GLU A 313 16.94 15.85 43.76
C GLU A 313 16.71 17.35 44.03
N GLU A 314 17.22 18.23 43.16
CA GLU A 314 16.98 19.68 43.23
C GLU A 314 15.50 20.05 43.05
N ALA A 315 14.79 19.40 42.12
CA ALA A 315 13.37 19.64 41.86
C ALA A 315 12.46 19.08 42.99
N LEU A 316 12.80 17.93 43.57
CA LEU A 316 12.05 17.33 44.68
C LEU A 316 12.26 18.10 46.00
N SER A 317 13.43 18.70 46.18
CA SER A 317 13.73 19.55 47.34
C SER A 317 13.12 20.95 47.26
N PHE A 318 12.48 21.31 46.13
CA PHE A 318 11.94 22.65 45.86
C PHE A 318 12.97 23.77 46.09
N SER A 319 14.25 23.45 45.94
CA SER A 319 15.37 24.38 46.16
C SER A 319 15.57 25.33 44.96
N VAL A 320 14.86 25.10 43.86
CA VAL A 320 15.02 25.76 42.57
C VAL A 320 13.66 26.20 42.05
N THR A 321 13.61 27.39 41.45
CA THR A 321 12.37 27.91 40.82
C THR A 321 12.04 27.16 39.53
N LEU A 322 10.77 27.14 39.11
CA LEU A 322 10.33 26.44 37.90
C LEU A 322 11.14 26.87 36.65
N GLU A 323 11.49 28.16 36.56
CA GLU A 323 12.25 28.72 35.44
C GLU A 323 13.69 28.22 35.39
N GLU A 324 14.34 28.08 36.55
CA GLU A 324 15.71 27.58 36.65
C GLU A 324 15.79 26.07 36.37
N ALA A 325 14.79 25.31 36.83
CA ALA A 325 14.67 23.89 36.53
C ALA A 325 14.43 23.63 35.02
N GLU A 326 13.58 24.43 34.38
CA GLU A 326 13.38 24.37 32.92
C GLU A 326 14.65 24.73 32.15
N LYS A 327 15.40 25.72 32.61
CA LYS A 327 16.65 26.15 31.95
C LYS A 327 17.71 25.05 31.99
N LYS A 328 17.86 24.37 33.14
CA LYS A 328 18.78 23.23 33.27
C LYS A 328 18.30 22.01 32.47
N ALA A 329 17.00 21.74 32.42
CA ALA A 329 16.43 20.67 31.59
C ALA A 329 16.65 20.92 30.10
N ARG A 330 16.49 22.16 29.62
CA ARG A 330 16.77 22.53 28.22
C ARG A 330 18.25 22.40 27.89
N ALA A 331 19.16 22.78 28.79
CA ALA A 331 20.60 22.60 28.61
C ALA A 331 20.97 21.12 28.44
N LEU A 332 20.39 20.22 29.23
CA LEU A 332 20.61 18.77 29.06
C LEU A 332 20.06 18.25 27.73
N VAL A 333 18.91 18.74 27.27
CA VAL A 333 18.37 18.35 25.96
C VAL A 333 19.26 18.82 24.80
N GLU A 334 19.89 20.00 24.91
CA GLU A 334 20.85 20.47 23.90
C GLU A 334 22.15 19.65 23.92
N GLU A 335 22.73 19.35 25.09
CA GLU A 335 23.89 18.45 25.20
C GLU A 335 23.61 17.06 24.58
N VAL A 336 22.38 16.54 24.73
CA VAL A 336 21.96 15.26 24.14
C VAL A 336 21.75 15.36 22.62
N LYS A 337 21.29 16.52 22.11
CA LYS A 337 21.13 16.74 20.65
C LYS A 337 22.47 16.77 19.94
N GLU A 338 23.49 17.37 20.54
CA GLU A 338 24.85 17.39 19.99
C GLU A 338 25.44 15.97 19.85
N LEU A 339 24.99 15.03 20.70
CA LEU A 339 25.44 13.64 20.70
C LEU A 339 24.77 12.74 19.64
N ARG A 340 23.94 13.29 18.75
CA ARG A 340 23.24 12.56 17.65
C ARG A 340 22.49 11.32 18.14
N VAL A 341 21.86 11.45 19.30
CA VAL A 341 21.07 10.40 19.96
C VAL A 341 19.82 10.05 19.14
N GLY A 342 19.41 8.77 19.17
CA GLY A 342 18.25 8.29 18.42
C GLY A 342 16.94 8.90 18.90
N ARG A 343 15.90 8.90 18.05
CA ARG A 343 14.57 9.48 18.35
C ARG A 343 13.95 8.91 19.63
N ASP A 344 14.11 7.62 19.87
CA ASP A 344 13.50 6.92 21.01
C ASP A 344 14.21 7.27 22.33
N GLU A 345 15.54 7.36 22.32
CA GLU A 345 16.36 7.77 23.46
C GLU A 345 16.14 9.25 23.82
N MET A 346 15.94 10.11 22.82
CA MET A 346 15.55 11.50 23.08
C MET A 346 14.13 11.63 23.63
N LYS A 347 13.23 10.73 23.25
CA LYS A 347 11.86 10.70 23.77
C LYS A 347 11.81 10.22 25.22
N SER A 348 12.59 9.22 25.60
CA SER A 348 12.69 8.77 26.99
C SER A 348 13.26 9.87 27.89
N LEU A 349 14.34 10.54 27.46
CA LEU A 349 14.94 11.65 28.20
C LEU A 349 13.98 12.83 28.42
N ARG A 350 13.21 13.20 27.39
CA ARG A 350 12.19 14.25 27.55
C ARG A 350 11.09 13.83 28.50
N SER A 351 10.62 12.59 28.42
CA SER A 351 9.62 12.07 29.36
C SER A 351 10.11 12.03 30.81
N GLU A 352 11.40 11.74 31.01
CA GLU A 352 12.03 11.77 32.34
C GLU A 352 12.14 13.20 32.88
N LEU A 353 12.58 14.15 32.05
CA LEU A 353 12.66 15.57 32.42
C LEU A 353 11.28 16.20 32.67
N ASP A 354 10.30 15.90 31.82
CA ASP A 354 8.91 16.35 32.01
C ASP A 354 8.32 15.74 33.30
N GLY A 355 8.69 14.49 33.64
CA GLY A 355 8.33 13.86 34.89
C GLY A 355 8.88 14.57 36.13
N ILE A 356 10.10 15.12 36.02
CA ILE A 356 10.75 15.89 37.09
C ILE A 356 10.11 17.29 37.25
N LEU A 357 9.66 17.92 36.17
CA LEU A 357 9.07 19.27 36.18
C LEU A 357 7.59 19.31 36.60
N LYS A 358 6.82 18.23 36.38
CA LYS A 358 5.40 18.12 36.78
C LYS A 358 5.09 18.60 38.21
N PRO A 359 5.77 18.14 39.27
CA PRO A 359 5.46 18.58 40.64
C PRO A 359 5.68 20.07 40.89
N LEU A 360 6.56 20.74 40.13
CA LEU A 360 6.74 22.19 40.20
C LEU A 360 5.62 22.94 39.46
N VAL A 361 5.23 22.43 38.28
CA VAL A 361 4.12 22.98 37.48
C VAL A 361 2.78 22.86 38.23
N ASP A 362 2.54 21.73 38.89
CA ASP A 362 1.29 21.49 39.62
C ASP A 362 1.14 22.44 40.82
N LYS A 363 2.23 22.76 41.53
CA LYS A 363 2.21 23.76 42.61
C LYS A 363 1.87 25.18 42.14
N VAL A 364 2.48 25.62 41.04
CA VAL A 364 2.19 26.96 40.48
C VAL A 364 0.73 27.05 40.03
N ARG A 365 0.19 25.98 39.43
CA ARG A 365 -1.23 25.92 39.04
C ARG A 365 -2.18 25.96 40.24
N GLU A 366 -1.86 25.28 41.33
CA GLU A 366 -2.66 25.32 42.55
C GLU A 366 -2.69 26.74 43.16
N GLU A 367 -1.59 27.48 43.11
CA GLU A 367 -1.51 28.87 43.58
C GLU A 367 -2.35 29.81 42.69
N GLU A 368 -2.27 29.69 41.37
CA GLU A 368 -3.10 30.46 40.44
C GLU A 368 -4.60 30.17 40.58
N GLN A 369 -4.98 28.90 40.80
CA GLN A 369 -6.38 28.53 41.00
C GLN A 369 -6.95 29.10 42.30
N LYS A 370 -6.15 29.12 43.38
CA LYS A 370 -6.55 29.75 44.65
C LYS A 370 -6.77 31.25 44.50
N GLN A 371 -5.91 31.94 43.74
CA GLN A 371 -6.07 33.37 43.47
C GLN A 371 -7.33 33.66 42.65
N LYS A 372 -7.60 32.89 41.58
CA LYS A 372 -8.80 33.05 40.76
C LYS A 372 -10.09 32.80 41.53
N ALA A 373 -10.13 31.76 42.37
CA ALA A 373 -11.30 31.47 43.20
C ALA A 373 -11.60 32.61 44.18
N ALA A 374 -10.57 33.18 44.82
CA ALA A 374 -10.72 34.31 45.73
C ALA A 374 -11.20 35.60 45.02
N GLU A 375 -10.83 35.80 43.75
CA GLU A 375 -11.33 36.93 42.96
C GLU A 375 -12.80 36.74 42.52
N GLU A 376 -13.20 35.51 42.19
CA GLU A 376 -14.58 35.20 41.81
C GLU A 376 -15.56 35.35 42.99
N GLU A 377 -15.15 34.94 44.19
CA GLU A 377 -15.96 35.08 45.42
C GLU A 377 -16.23 36.56 45.75
N LYS A 378 -15.19 37.40 45.68
CA LYS A 378 -15.32 38.86 45.84
C LYS A 378 -16.22 39.50 44.80
N LYS A 379 -16.28 38.99 43.57
CA LYS A 379 -17.19 39.49 42.52
C LYS A 379 -18.64 39.12 42.81
N ARG A 380 -18.91 37.91 43.33
CA ARG A 380 -20.26 37.47 43.67
C ARG A 380 -20.87 38.28 44.81
N GLU A 381 -20.13 38.47 45.89
CA GLU A 381 -20.57 39.29 47.04
C GLU A 381 -20.91 40.73 46.64
N ARG A 382 -20.23 41.27 45.62
CA ARG A 382 -20.50 42.62 45.10
C ARG A 382 -21.78 42.70 44.28
N ILE A 383 -22.05 41.69 43.43
CA ILE A 383 -23.27 41.66 42.61
C ILE A 383 -24.52 41.55 43.49
N GLU A 384 -24.46 40.72 44.53
CA GLU A 384 -25.58 40.53 45.47
C GLU A 384 -25.94 41.83 46.21
N LYS A 385 -24.92 42.60 46.65
CA LYS A 385 -25.14 43.93 47.25
C LYS A 385 -25.74 44.94 46.27
N GLN A 386 -25.33 44.94 45.01
CA GLN A 386 -25.92 45.81 43.99
C GLN A 386 -27.39 45.46 43.73
N GLU A 387 -27.74 44.17 43.66
CA GLU A 387 -29.12 43.74 43.42
C GLU A 387 -30.05 44.06 44.59
N ALA A 388 -29.58 43.92 45.84
CA ALA A 388 -30.31 44.36 47.01
C ALA A 388 -30.65 45.85 46.93
N LEU A 389 -29.68 46.72 46.62
CA LEU A 389 -29.93 48.17 46.48
C LEU A 389 -30.93 48.50 45.36
N PHE A 390 -30.88 47.78 44.23
CA PHE A 390 -31.86 47.97 43.15
C PHE A 390 -33.29 47.72 43.58
N THR A 391 -33.52 46.70 44.41
CA THR A 391 -34.86 46.40 44.93
C THR A 391 -35.36 47.53 45.84
N HIS A 392 -34.51 48.02 46.74
CA HIS A 392 -34.86 49.11 47.66
C HIS A 392 -35.15 50.43 46.92
N VAL A 393 -34.35 50.80 45.91
CA VAL A 393 -34.58 52.03 45.12
C VAL A 393 -35.87 51.94 44.32
N ARG A 394 -36.20 50.77 43.76
CA ARG A 394 -37.44 50.57 43.01
C ARG A 394 -38.67 50.67 43.93
N GLU A 395 -38.62 50.04 45.10
CA GLU A 395 -39.71 50.10 46.09
C GLU A 395 -39.96 51.54 46.57
N LEU A 396 -38.92 52.36 46.69
CA LEU A 396 -39.09 53.78 47.03
C LEU A 396 -39.68 54.61 45.89
N LEU A 397 -39.30 54.37 44.64
CA LEU A 397 -39.90 55.04 43.48
C LEU A 397 -41.40 54.76 43.40
N ASP A 398 -41.82 53.50 43.57
CA ASP A 398 -43.23 53.11 43.53
C ASP A 398 -44.05 53.73 44.68
N GLN A 399 -43.40 54.07 45.80
CA GLN A 399 -44.04 54.69 46.96
C GLN A 399 -43.89 56.23 47.02
N ALA A 400 -43.13 56.83 46.10
CA ALA A 400 -42.76 58.25 46.17
C ALA A 400 -43.95 59.20 46.02
N GLU A 401 -44.95 58.85 45.19
CA GLU A 401 -46.14 59.67 44.95
C GLU A 401 -47.03 59.80 46.21
N GLY A 402 -47.13 58.74 47.03
CA GLY A 402 -48.02 58.68 48.20
C GLY A 402 -47.42 59.09 49.54
N MET A 403 -46.09 59.29 49.65
CA MET A 403 -45.43 59.64 50.92
C MET A 403 -45.40 61.15 51.19
N GLU A 404 -45.51 61.54 52.46
CA GLU A 404 -45.27 62.92 52.91
C GLU A 404 -43.78 63.31 52.76
N LEU A 405 -43.50 64.61 52.70
CA LEU A 405 -42.18 65.15 52.34
C LEU A 405 -41.04 64.68 53.26
N LYS A 406 -41.25 64.66 54.58
CA LYS A 406 -40.22 64.28 55.58
C LYS A 406 -39.80 62.80 55.50
N PRO A 407 -40.71 61.81 55.53
CA PRO A 407 -40.33 60.40 55.43
C PRO A 407 -39.73 60.02 54.08
N LEU A 408 -40.03 60.74 53.00
CA LEU A 408 -39.42 60.53 51.70
C LEU A 408 -37.96 61.00 51.68
N LEU A 409 -37.66 62.14 52.29
CA LEU A 409 -36.30 62.68 52.42
C LEU A 409 -35.39 61.74 53.23
N ASP A 410 -35.85 61.26 54.39
CA ASP A 410 -35.06 60.40 55.28
C ASP A 410 -34.70 59.05 54.62
N LYS A 411 -35.64 58.47 53.87
CA LYS A 411 -35.42 57.22 53.13
C LYS A 411 -34.49 57.40 51.95
N TRP A 412 -34.57 58.55 51.26
CA TRP A 412 -33.64 58.88 50.17
C TRP A 412 -32.21 59.06 50.68
N GLU A 413 -32.02 59.78 51.79
CA GLU A 413 -30.68 59.96 52.39
C GLU A 413 -30.08 58.63 52.88
N ALA A 414 -30.90 57.72 53.40
CA ALA A 414 -30.46 56.39 53.82
C ALA A 414 -29.96 55.56 52.62
N LEU A 415 -30.70 55.54 51.52
CA LEU A 415 -30.27 54.83 50.30
C LEU A 415 -29.06 55.47 49.62
N GLN A 416 -28.95 56.80 49.68
CA GLN A 416 -27.77 57.48 49.17
C GLN A 416 -26.51 57.07 49.95
N LYS A 417 -26.58 56.98 51.28
CA LYS A 417 -25.46 56.50 52.11
C LYS A 417 -25.16 55.02 51.90
N GLU A 418 -26.17 54.19 51.69
CA GLU A 418 -25.97 52.75 51.46
C GLU A 418 -25.34 52.46 50.09
N GLY A 419 -25.57 53.33 49.10
CA GLY A 419 -24.97 53.23 47.77
C GLY A 419 -23.64 53.98 47.59
N GLU A 420 -23.19 54.80 48.56
CA GLU A 420 -21.89 55.47 48.51
C GLU A 420 -20.74 54.43 48.43
N GLY A 421 -20.18 54.26 47.23
CA GLY A 421 -19.15 53.26 46.91
C GLY A 421 -19.57 52.20 45.89
N LEU A 422 -20.86 52.13 45.53
CA LEU A 422 -21.40 51.29 44.45
C LEU A 422 -21.85 52.11 43.23
N PHE A 423 -22.00 53.42 43.41
CA PHE A 423 -22.20 54.44 42.37
C PHE A 423 -20.94 54.60 41.50
N GLY A 424 -21.12 54.81 40.19
CA GLY A 424 -20.05 55.04 39.21
C GLY A 424 -19.39 53.80 38.59
N GLU A 425 -19.54 52.59 39.15
CA GLU A 425 -18.92 51.39 38.59
C GLU A 425 -19.93 50.51 37.82
N GLY A 426 -19.93 50.67 36.49
CA GLY A 426 -20.69 49.85 35.55
C GLY A 426 -22.13 50.33 35.29
N THR A 427 -22.81 49.65 34.36
CA THR A 427 -24.17 50.02 33.91
C THR A 427 -25.20 50.01 35.04
N LYS A 428 -25.05 49.06 35.97
CA LYS A 428 -25.91 48.91 37.14
C LYS A 428 -25.78 50.09 38.11
N GLY A 429 -24.56 50.60 38.37
CA GLY A 429 -24.35 51.80 39.20
C GLY A 429 -24.97 53.05 38.58
N ALA A 430 -24.84 53.22 37.26
CA ALA A 430 -25.41 54.37 36.54
C ALA A 430 -26.96 54.38 36.57
N ILE A 431 -27.62 53.23 36.43
CA ILE A 431 -29.08 53.16 36.54
C ILE A 431 -29.54 53.50 37.98
N LEU A 432 -28.79 53.06 39.01
CA LEU A 432 -29.12 53.39 40.41
C LEU A 432 -29.03 54.90 40.67
N GLU A 433 -27.99 55.56 40.14
CA GLU A 433 -27.82 57.01 40.27
C GLU A 433 -28.96 57.79 39.61
N SER A 434 -29.33 57.43 38.38
CA SER A 434 -30.43 58.11 37.67
C SER A 434 -31.77 57.91 38.39
N ARG A 435 -32.05 56.70 38.89
CA ARG A 435 -33.27 56.41 39.67
C ARG A 435 -33.33 57.14 41.01
N LEU A 436 -32.22 57.20 41.76
CA LEU A 436 -32.12 58.02 42.97
C LEU A 436 -32.27 59.50 42.66
N GLY A 437 -31.81 59.90 41.47
CA GLY A 437 -32.06 61.21 40.88
C GLY A 437 -33.55 61.50 40.73
N ALA A 438 -34.31 60.61 40.10
CA ALA A 438 -35.76 60.78 39.93
C ALA A 438 -36.52 60.87 41.27
N ILE A 439 -36.13 60.08 42.28
CA ILE A 439 -36.69 60.21 43.64
C ILE A 439 -36.43 61.61 44.21
N PHE A 440 -35.22 62.13 44.00
CA PHE A 440 -34.86 63.48 44.47
C PHE A 440 -35.67 64.57 43.78
N ASP A 441 -36.00 64.41 42.49
CA ASP A 441 -36.86 65.37 41.80
C ASP A 441 -38.27 65.40 42.40
N HIS A 442 -38.84 64.24 42.72
CA HIS A 442 -40.13 64.16 43.42
C HIS A 442 -40.09 64.80 44.82
N VAL A 443 -38.97 64.66 45.54
CA VAL A 443 -38.76 65.37 46.81
C VAL A 443 -38.79 66.88 46.58
N GLN A 444 -38.16 67.37 45.52
CA GLN A 444 -38.09 68.80 45.22
C GLN A 444 -39.40 69.37 44.67
N GLU A 445 -40.17 68.60 43.90
CA GLU A 445 -41.54 68.97 43.49
C GLU A 445 -42.45 69.09 44.71
N LYS A 446 -42.39 68.14 45.66
CA LYS A 446 -43.15 68.25 46.92
C LYS A 446 -42.70 69.40 47.81
N LYS A 447 -41.40 69.74 47.81
CA LYS A 447 -40.91 70.97 48.47
C LYS A 447 -41.49 72.21 47.79
N TRP A 448 -41.54 72.24 46.47
CA TRP A 448 -42.11 73.34 45.69
C TRP A 448 -43.61 73.54 45.98
N GLU A 449 -44.39 72.47 45.96
CA GLU A 449 -45.82 72.50 46.33
C GLU A 449 -46.02 73.02 47.76
N SER A 450 -45.22 72.53 48.72
CA SER A 450 -45.27 73.00 50.11
C SER A 450 -44.91 74.47 50.27
N ILE A 451 -44.00 75.02 49.44
CA ILE A 451 -43.61 76.43 49.48
C ILE A 451 -44.65 77.31 48.78
N LEU A 452 -45.33 76.80 47.75
CA LEU A 452 -46.41 77.54 47.08
C LEU A 452 -47.62 77.79 47.99
N GLU A 453 -47.88 76.88 48.93
CA GLU A 453 -48.94 77.02 49.92
C GLU A 453 -48.62 78.08 51.00
N GLU A 454 -47.35 78.45 51.17
CA GLU A 454 -46.88 79.46 52.13
C GLU A 454 -46.94 80.89 51.56
N ASN A 455 -48.06 81.59 51.73
CA ASN A 455 -48.16 83.03 51.40
C ASN A 455 -47.75 83.90 52.61
N GLY A 456 -46.48 84.29 52.71
CA GLY A 456 -45.98 85.17 53.79
C GLY A 456 -44.63 85.85 53.50
N GLU A 457 -44.17 86.74 54.39
CA GLU A 457 -42.94 87.57 54.27
C GLU A 457 -41.62 86.77 54.15
N GLY A 458 -41.66 85.43 54.29
CA GLY A 458 -40.50 84.53 54.10
C GLY A 458 -40.41 83.87 52.72
N LEU A 459 -41.42 84.03 51.86
CA LEU A 459 -41.53 83.37 50.56
C LEU A 459 -40.32 83.65 49.66
N THR A 460 -39.87 84.90 49.58
CA THR A 460 -38.74 85.30 48.74
C THR A 460 -37.43 84.61 49.15
N SER A 461 -37.21 84.40 50.46
CA SER A 461 -36.02 83.73 50.98
C SER A 461 -36.07 82.21 50.74
N SER A 462 -37.23 81.59 50.91
CA SER A 462 -37.45 80.17 50.59
C SER A 462 -37.30 79.90 49.08
N LEU A 463 -37.79 80.80 48.23
CA LEU A 463 -37.64 80.73 46.77
C LEU A 463 -36.18 80.88 46.33
N HIS A 464 -35.40 81.78 46.94
CA HIS A 464 -33.96 81.89 46.65
C HIS A 464 -33.19 80.63 47.06
N LEU A 465 -33.51 80.01 48.20
CA LEU A 465 -32.89 78.75 48.61
C LEU A 465 -33.24 77.59 47.66
N LEU A 466 -34.50 77.48 47.25
CA LEU A 466 -34.94 76.46 46.30
C LEU A 466 -34.31 76.68 44.91
N LEU A 467 -34.16 77.94 44.47
CA LEU A 467 -33.43 78.30 43.27
C LEU A 467 -31.95 77.88 43.34
N GLU A 468 -31.28 78.14 44.46
CA GLU A 468 -29.89 77.69 44.67
C GLU A 468 -29.75 76.16 44.65
N GLU A 469 -30.71 75.43 45.24
CA GLU A 469 -30.76 73.96 45.19
C GLU A 469 -30.96 73.47 43.74
N ARG A 470 -31.90 74.04 42.99
CA ARG A 470 -32.15 73.71 41.58
C ARG A 470 -30.97 74.04 40.66
N ILE A 471 -30.26 75.15 40.91
CA ILE A 471 -29.02 75.49 40.17
C ILE A 471 -27.91 74.46 40.47
N LYS A 472 -27.78 74.00 41.71
CA LYS A 472 -26.82 72.93 42.07
C LYS A 472 -27.21 71.60 41.41
N GLU A 473 -28.49 71.26 41.35
CA GLU A 473 -29.02 70.10 40.64
C GLU A 473 -28.74 70.15 39.14
N LYS A 474 -29.03 71.30 38.49
CA LYS A 474 -28.72 71.55 37.08
C LYS A 474 -27.24 71.30 36.77
N ARG A 475 -26.32 71.70 37.66
CA ARG A 475 -24.88 71.43 37.50
C ARG A 475 -24.56 69.92 37.62
N LYS A 476 -25.18 69.22 38.56
CA LYS A 476 -24.99 67.76 38.74
C LYS A 476 -25.50 66.98 37.53
N VAL A 477 -26.70 67.29 37.03
CA VAL A 477 -27.29 66.64 35.85
C VAL A 477 -26.46 66.92 34.60
N LYS A 478 -25.98 68.16 34.39
CA LYS A 478 -25.04 68.47 33.29
C LYS A 478 -23.75 67.66 33.38
N GLY A 479 -23.21 67.48 34.60
CA GLY A 479 -22.03 66.63 34.84
C GLY A 479 -22.29 65.16 34.49
N ALA A 480 -23.45 64.61 34.85
CA ALA A 480 -23.85 63.24 34.53
C ALA A 480 -24.02 63.03 33.01
N ILE A 481 -24.66 63.98 32.31
CA ILE A 481 -24.78 63.96 30.84
C ILE A 481 -23.41 63.94 30.17
N GLU A 482 -22.45 64.74 30.64
CA GLU A 482 -21.09 64.74 30.10
C GLU A 482 -20.37 63.39 30.34
N ALA A 483 -20.58 62.78 31.51
CA ALA A 483 -20.04 61.46 31.82
C ALA A 483 -20.61 60.38 30.88
N TYR A 484 -21.93 60.35 30.69
CA TYR A 484 -22.57 59.41 29.76
C TYR A 484 -22.17 59.66 28.30
N ARG A 485 -22.02 60.93 27.85
CA ARG A 485 -21.49 61.24 26.51
C ARG A 485 -20.08 60.69 26.30
N LYS A 486 -19.20 60.81 27.29
CA LYS A 486 -17.83 60.26 27.22
C LYS A 486 -17.84 58.75 27.12
N ILE A 487 -18.73 58.09 27.87
CA ILE A 487 -18.89 56.62 27.86
C ILE A 487 -19.44 56.14 26.51
N VAL A 488 -20.52 56.75 25.98
CA VAL A 488 -21.11 56.43 24.67
C VAL A 488 -20.14 56.72 23.51
N GLY A 489 -19.29 57.74 23.63
CA GLY A 489 -18.24 58.05 22.65
C GLY A 489 -17.04 57.09 22.67
N GLY A 490 -16.93 56.22 23.67
CA GLY A 490 -15.86 55.24 23.81
C GLY A 490 -16.12 53.95 23.01
N SER A 491 -15.13 53.48 22.26
CA SER A 491 -15.22 52.31 21.37
C SER A 491 -15.28 50.93 22.09
N SER A 492 -15.52 50.88 23.40
CA SER A 492 -15.35 49.67 24.23
C SER A 492 -16.65 49.09 24.79
N LEU A 493 -17.83 49.58 24.36
CA LEU A 493 -19.12 49.12 24.86
C LEU A 493 -19.80 48.13 23.91
N ASN A 494 -20.44 47.10 24.49
CA ASN A 494 -21.33 46.20 23.74
C ASN A 494 -22.63 46.92 23.35
N LEU A 495 -23.29 46.47 22.28
CA LEU A 495 -24.50 47.11 21.72
C LEU A 495 -25.57 47.42 22.78
N GLU A 496 -25.89 46.44 23.64
CA GLU A 496 -26.87 46.60 24.73
C GLU A 496 -26.46 47.68 25.75
N GLN A 497 -25.18 47.75 26.11
CA GLN A 497 -24.67 48.76 27.03
C GLN A 497 -24.70 50.14 26.38
N SER A 498 -24.39 50.23 25.09
CA SER A 498 -24.46 51.48 24.32
C SER A 498 -25.89 52.01 24.21
N MET A 499 -26.86 51.13 23.92
CA MET A 499 -28.28 51.48 23.89
C MET A 499 -28.77 51.96 25.26
N LEU A 500 -28.41 51.25 26.34
CA LEU A 500 -28.79 51.65 27.70
C LEU A 500 -28.22 53.02 28.10
N TYR A 501 -26.94 53.29 27.82
CA TYR A 501 -26.37 54.62 28.11
C TYR A 501 -26.95 55.72 27.21
N GLN A 502 -27.43 55.40 26.00
CA GLN A 502 -28.17 56.36 25.17
C GLN A 502 -29.56 56.66 25.75
N GLU A 503 -30.26 55.65 26.28
CA GLU A 503 -31.54 55.82 26.98
C GLU A 503 -31.36 56.69 28.23
N LEU A 504 -30.39 56.37 29.10
CA LEU A 504 -30.05 57.18 30.29
C LEU A 504 -29.65 58.62 29.92
N LEU A 505 -28.91 58.81 28.83
CA LEU A 505 -28.59 60.13 28.31
C LEU A 505 -29.85 60.89 27.87
N GLY A 506 -30.83 60.19 27.28
CA GLY A 506 -32.12 60.75 26.92
C GLY A 506 -32.92 61.18 28.15
N GLU A 507 -33.02 60.29 29.16
CA GLU A 507 -33.72 60.55 30.42
C GLU A 507 -33.12 61.74 31.17
N GLU A 508 -31.79 61.81 31.34
CA GLU A 508 -31.14 62.94 32.01
C GLU A 508 -31.24 64.25 31.21
N LYS A 509 -31.33 64.20 29.88
CA LYS A 509 -31.61 65.40 29.06
C LYS A 509 -33.02 65.91 29.29
N LEU A 510 -34.01 65.03 29.30
CA LEU A 510 -35.40 65.40 29.59
C LEU A 510 -35.50 65.99 31.01
N ARG A 511 -34.81 65.37 31.97
CA ARG A 511 -34.71 65.86 33.34
C ARG A 511 -34.02 67.23 33.42
N LEU A 512 -33.00 67.47 32.60
CA LEU A 512 -32.37 68.78 32.53
C LEU A 512 -33.35 69.82 32.01
N ASP A 513 -34.12 69.52 30.96
CA ASP A 513 -35.11 70.44 30.39
C ASP A 513 -36.23 70.75 31.40
N THR A 514 -36.69 69.77 32.20
CA THR A 514 -37.66 70.00 33.27
C THR A 514 -37.09 70.87 34.40
N ILE A 515 -35.83 70.66 34.79
CA ILE A 515 -35.17 71.54 35.77
C ILE A 515 -35.00 72.96 35.22
N GLU A 516 -34.67 73.12 33.93
CA GLU A 516 -34.51 74.44 33.30
C GLU A 516 -35.85 75.20 33.25
N THR A 517 -36.95 74.54 32.88
CA THR A 517 -38.29 75.15 32.91
C THR A 517 -38.75 75.51 34.33
N LEU A 518 -38.52 74.64 35.32
CA LEU A 518 -38.85 74.95 36.72
C LEU A 518 -38.02 76.11 37.27
N ILE A 519 -36.74 76.23 36.88
CA ILE A 519 -35.91 77.40 37.23
C ILE A 519 -36.50 78.67 36.62
N GLU A 520 -36.92 78.64 35.36
CA GLU A 520 -37.59 79.77 34.71
C GLU A 520 -38.88 80.14 35.44
N GLU A 521 -39.71 79.18 35.84
CA GLU A 521 -40.93 79.45 36.63
C GLU A 521 -40.63 80.07 38.00
N ILE A 522 -39.54 79.67 38.67
CA ILE A 522 -39.11 80.26 39.95
C ILE A 522 -38.59 81.68 39.73
N GLU A 523 -37.81 81.91 38.67
CA GLU A 523 -37.27 83.23 38.32
C GLU A 523 -38.38 84.20 37.91
N GLU A 524 -39.39 83.75 37.16
CA GLU A 524 -40.60 84.52 36.83
C GLU A 524 -41.39 84.88 38.09
N LYS A 525 -41.65 83.91 38.99
CA LYS A 525 -42.34 84.22 40.27
C LYS A 525 -41.54 85.15 41.18
N LEU A 526 -40.21 85.07 41.17
CA LEU A 526 -39.35 86.01 41.89
C LEU A 526 -39.31 87.40 41.23
N PHE A 527 -39.59 87.49 39.94
CA PHE A 527 -39.69 88.75 39.21
C PHE A 527 -41.07 89.42 39.36
N ASP A 528 -42.13 88.61 39.47
CA ASP A 528 -43.52 89.06 39.67
C ASP A 528 -43.83 89.52 41.12
N LEU A 529 -43.01 89.10 42.09
CA LEU A 529 -43.03 89.52 43.50
C LEU A 529 -42.19 90.79 43.73
#